data_AF-A0A1Q3V0G9-F1
#
_entry.id   AF-A0A1Q3V0G9-F1
#
_cell.length_a   1.000
_cell.length_b   1.000
_cell.length_c   1.000
_cell.angle_alpha   90.00
_cell.angle_beta   90.00
_cell.angle_gamma   90.00
#
_symmetry.space_group_name_H-M   'P 1'
#
loop_
_entity.id
_entity.type
_entity.pdbx_description
1 polymer ?
#
loop_
_entity_poly.entity_id
_entity_poly.type
_entity_poly.pdbx_seq_one_letter_code
_entity_poly.pdbx_strand_id
1 'polypeptide(L)'
;MLPNVPVLLWVAAVALAFVPWRGRSFPQRLLSWTLLLPIGATEIWAAFYHLVFPSMAAAYIGWQDSPFQFEVGMADLAIGITACLAFRRDLSFQAAAVCVAAISLIGDAAGHVRQMMVAGNFAPGNAGIIFYMDIFVPLLAIGLLLYLRAARGSAAPR
;
A
#
# COMPACT_ATOMS: atom_id res chain seq x y z
N MET A 1 -7.43 14.92 -8.23
CA MET A 1 -6.69 13.73 -7.74
C MET A 1 -6.02 13.05 -8.93
N LEU A 2 -4.73 12.67 -8.84
CA LEU A 2 -3.98 12.02 -9.92
C LEU A 2 -4.13 10.48 -9.84
N PRO A 3 -4.93 9.83 -10.69
CA PRO A 3 -5.32 8.42 -10.48
C PRO A 3 -4.17 7.43 -10.63
N ASN A 4 -3.08 7.82 -11.31
CA ASN A 4 -1.95 6.95 -11.64
C ASN A 4 -0.86 6.93 -10.57
N VAL A 5 -0.98 7.70 -9.48
CA VAL A 5 0.06 7.81 -8.43
C VAL A 5 0.49 6.44 -7.89
N PRO A 6 -0.41 5.51 -7.51
CA PRO A 6 0.00 4.20 -6.99
C PRO A 6 0.91 3.43 -7.98
N VAL A 7 0.54 3.41 -9.26
CA VAL A 7 1.27 2.69 -10.30
C VAL A 7 2.63 3.34 -10.56
N LEU A 8 2.69 4.67 -10.63
CA LEU A 8 3.96 5.39 -10.81
C LEU A 8 4.92 5.13 -9.64
N LEU A 9 4.40 5.09 -8.41
CA LEU A 9 5.19 4.78 -7.22
C LEU A 9 5.65 3.32 -7.18
N TRP A 10 4.84 2.39 -7.68
CA TRP A 10 5.26 1.00 -7.85
C TRP A 10 6.38 0.86 -8.89
N VAL A 11 6.24 1.48 -10.07
CA VAL A 11 7.29 1.49 -11.11
C VAL A 11 8.59 2.07 -10.55
N ALA A 12 8.50 3.18 -9.81
CA ALA A 12 9.65 3.77 -9.14
C ALA A 12 10.28 2.81 -8.12
N ALA A 13 9.48 2.10 -7.32
CA ALA A 13 9.98 1.12 -6.36
C ALA A 13 10.76 -0.02 -7.03
N VAL A 14 10.24 -0.55 -8.15
CA VAL A 14 10.92 -1.59 -8.93
C VAL A 14 12.24 -1.07 -9.48
N ALA A 15 12.22 0.11 -10.13
CA ALA A 15 13.43 0.72 -10.69
C ALA A 15 14.51 0.94 -9.62
N LEU A 16 14.13 1.51 -8.46
CA LEU A 16 15.05 1.79 -7.36
C LEU A 16 15.55 0.51 -6.66
N ALA A 17 14.82 -0.60 -6.74
CA ALA A 17 15.29 -1.88 -6.22
C ALA A 17 16.49 -2.45 -7.00
N PHE A 18 16.67 -2.07 -8.27
CA PHE A 18 17.86 -2.43 -9.05
C PHE A 18 19.12 -1.70 -8.61
N VAL A 19 18.99 -0.52 -7.99
CA VAL A 19 20.14 0.24 -7.48
C VAL A 19 20.69 -0.47 -6.23
N PRO A 20 21.95 -0.95 -6.24
CA PRO A 20 22.54 -1.61 -5.08
C PRO A 20 22.61 -0.65 -3.88
N TRP A 21 22.20 -1.13 -2.70
CA TRP A 21 22.18 -0.33 -1.49
C TRP A 21 22.49 -1.18 -0.26
N ARG A 22 23.51 -0.76 0.52
CA ARG A 22 23.88 -1.32 1.83
C ARG A 22 24.04 -2.86 1.85
N GLY A 23 24.53 -3.45 0.76
CA GLY A 23 24.71 -4.91 0.65
C GLY A 23 23.42 -5.74 0.76
N ARG A 24 22.23 -5.12 0.72
CA ARG A 24 20.95 -5.84 0.78
C ARG A 24 20.71 -6.59 -0.53
N SER A 25 20.12 -7.79 -0.45
CA SER A 25 19.70 -8.55 -1.64
C SER A 25 18.60 -7.82 -2.41
N PHE A 26 18.43 -8.12 -3.70
CA PHE A 26 17.37 -7.50 -4.52
C PHE A 26 15.97 -7.63 -3.90
N PRO A 27 15.52 -8.82 -3.42
CA PRO A 27 14.21 -8.96 -2.79
C PRO A 27 14.04 -8.09 -1.54
N GLN A 28 15.12 -7.92 -0.75
CA GLN A 28 15.08 -7.06 0.42
C GLN A 28 14.99 -5.58 0.05
N ARG A 29 15.68 -5.14 -1.01
CA ARG A 29 15.54 -3.78 -1.53
C ARG A 29 14.15 -3.55 -2.12
N LEU A 30 13.62 -4.51 -2.87
CA LEU A 30 12.28 -4.43 -3.44
C LEU A 30 11.21 -4.36 -2.35
N LEU A 31 11.30 -5.16 -1.28
CA LEU A 31 10.38 -5.07 -0.13
C LEU A 31 10.47 -3.69 0.54
N SER A 32 11.69 -3.21 0.80
CA SER A 32 11.90 -1.86 1.35
C SER A 32 11.22 -0.80 0.47
N TRP A 33 11.54 -0.75 -0.82
CA TRP A 33 10.98 0.25 -1.73
C TRP A 33 9.47 0.10 -1.91
N THR A 34 8.92 -1.12 -1.86
CA THR A 34 7.48 -1.37 -1.88
C THR A 34 6.80 -0.76 -0.65
N LEU A 35 7.38 -0.93 0.54
CA LEU A 35 6.87 -0.31 1.77
C LEU A 35 6.94 1.22 1.72
N LEU A 36 8.01 1.80 1.15
CA LEU A 36 8.15 3.25 1.12
C LEU A 36 7.23 3.93 0.09
N LEU A 37 7.16 3.38 -1.13
CA LEU A 37 6.57 4.09 -2.26
C LEU A 37 5.11 3.63 -2.51
N PRO A 38 4.84 2.44 -3.10
CA PRO A 38 3.48 2.06 -3.44
C PRO A 38 2.58 1.79 -2.24
N ILE A 39 3.13 1.57 -1.03
CA ILE A 39 2.38 1.59 0.23
C ILE A 39 2.52 2.97 0.87
N GLY A 40 3.67 3.28 1.49
CA GLY A 40 3.85 4.46 2.32
C GLY A 40 3.42 5.80 1.69
N ALA A 41 4.00 6.13 0.53
CA ALA A 41 3.72 7.39 -0.15
C ALA A 41 2.33 7.43 -0.80
N THR A 42 1.80 6.28 -1.27
CA THR A 42 0.43 6.19 -1.78
C THR A 42 -0.59 6.48 -0.68
N GLU A 43 -0.43 5.86 0.49
CA GLU A 43 -1.33 6.05 1.62
C GLU A 43 -1.26 7.49 2.15
N ILE A 44 -0.07 8.10 2.24
CA ILE A 44 0.06 9.52 2.60
C ILE A 44 -0.62 10.42 1.55
N TRP A 45 -0.53 10.05 0.27
CA TRP A 45 -1.23 10.77 -0.80
C TRP A 45 -2.75 10.62 -0.67
N ALA A 46 -3.27 9.43 -0.39
CA ALA A 46 -4.70 9.20 -0.14
C ALA A 46 -5.18 10.00 1.09
N ALA A 47 -4.46 9.90 2.21
CA ALA A 47 -4.68 10.66 3.42
C ALA A 47 -4.79 12.16 3.16
N PHE A 48 -3.87 12.72 2.37
CA PHE A 48 -3.91 14.14 2.03
C PHE A 48 -5.22 14.55 1.35
N TYR A 49 -5.72 13.75 0.39
CA TYR A 49 -7.00 14.06 -0.27
C TYR A 49 -8.19 13.84 0.66
N HIS A 50 -8.21 12.77 1.44
CA HIS A 50 -9.28 12.49 2.40
C HIS A 50 -9.37 13.56 3.50
N LEU A 51 -8.25 14.12 3.94
CA LEU A 51 -8.21 15.13 5.01
C LEU A 51 -8.38 16.57 4.52
N VAL A 52 -7.81 16.91 3.36
CA VAL A 52 -7.77 18.31 2.87
C VAL A 52 -8.82 18.59 1.81
N PHE A 53 -9.18 17.59 1.00
CA PHE A 53 -10.14 17.72 -0.10
C PHE A 53 -11.19 16.57 -0.08
N PRO A 54 -11.90 16.36 1.05
CA PRO A 54 -12.76 15.20 1.28
C PRO A 54 -13.84 15.04 0.20
N SER A 55 -14.45 16.14 -0.26
CA SER A 55 -15.45 16.10 -1.33
C SER A 55 -14.88 15.61 -2.67
N MET A 56 -13.60 15.92 -2.95
CA MET A 56 -12.91 15.42 -4.15
C MET A 56 -12.62 13.92 -4.02
N ALA A 57 -12.14 13.48 -2.85
CA ALA A 57 -11.85 12.07 -2.59
C ALA A 57 -13.13 11.22 -2.69
N ALA A 58 -14.20 11.63 -1.99
CA ALA A 58 -15.49 10.96 -2.01
C ALA A 58 -16.06 10.83 -3.43
N ALA A 59 -16.07 11.93 -4.21
CA ALA A 59 -16.56 11.91 -5.58
C ALA A 59 -15.74 10.97 -6.48
N TYR A 60 -14.42 10.90 -6.29
CA TYR A 60 -13.55 10.02 -7.06
C TYR A 60 -13.85 8.53 -6.83
N ILE A 61 -14.17 8.16 -5.59
CA ILE A 61 -14.57 6.79 -5.23
C ILE A 61 -16.08 6.53 -5.41
N GLY A 62 -16.84 7.47 -5.96
CA GLY A 62 -18.25 7.30 -6.28
C GLY A 62 -19.21 7.47 -5.11
N TRP A 63 -18.81 8.22 -4.07
CA TRP A 63 -19.62 8.48 -2.88
C TRP A 63 -19.84 9.98 -2.65
N GLN A 64 -20.86 10.29 -1.84
CA GLN A 64 -21.03 11.63 -1.27
C GLN A 64 -20.03 11.85 -0.13
N ASP A 65 -19.65 13.10 0.07
CA ASP A 65 -18.81 13.49 1.20
C ASP A 65 -19.51 13.17 2.54
N SER A 66 -18.74 12.74 3.53
CA SER A 66 -19.23 12.38 4.86
C SER A 66 -18.12 12.47 5.92
N PRO A 67 -18.46 12.51 7.22
CA PRO A 67 -17.46 12.55 8.30
C PRO A 67 -16.42 11.41 8.24
N PHE A 68 -16.77 10.26 7.64
CA PHE A 68 -15.87 9.14 7.46
C PHE A 68 -14.66 9.44 6.58
N GLN A 69 -14.68 10.50 5.75
CA GLN A 69 -13.50 10.93 5.01
C GLN A 69 -12.33 11.25 5.95
N PHE A 70 -12.61 11.85 7.12
CA PHE A 70 -11.57 12.11 8.11
C PHE A 70 -11.02 10.82 8.72
N GLU A 71 -11.89 9.87 9.05
CA GLU A 71 -11.49 8.58 9.63
C GLU A 71 -10.64 7.75 8.65
N VAL A 72 -11.06 7.67 7.38
CA VAL A 72 -10.29 7.04 6.30
C VAL A 72 -8.94 7.74 6.14
N GLY A 73 -8.94 9.08 6.06
CA GLY A 73 -7.70 9.83 5.91
C GLY A 73 -6.71 9.65 7.07
N MET A 74 -7.20 9.50 8.30
CA MET A 74 -6.35 9.19 9.46
C MET A 74 -5.85 7.74 9.45
N ALA A 75 -6.66 6.80 8.96
CA ALA A 75 -6.25 5.41 8.78
C ALA A 75 -5.13 5.32 7.73
N ASP A 76 -5.34 5.91 6.54
CA ASP A 76 -4.35 6.00 5.47
C ASP A 76 -3.04 6.64 5.99
N LEU A 77 -3.15 7.74 6.75
CA LEU A 77 -1.98 8.40 7.32
C LEU A 77 -1.21 7.46 8.26
N ALA A 78 -1.90 6.74 9.13
CA ALA A 78 -1.28 5.80 10.06
C ALA A 78 -0.58 4.64 9.32
N ILE A 79 -1.21 4.08 8.30
CA ILE A 79 -0.64 3.01 7.45
C ILE A 79 0.60 3.55 6.72
N GLY A 80 0.45 4.71 6.06
CA GLY A 80 1.47 5.34 5.25
C GLY A 80 2.73 5.70 6.04
N ILE A 81 2.56 6.34 7.20
CA ILE A 81 3.67 6.66 8.10
C ILE A 81 4.36 5.39 8.62
N THR A 82 3.59 4.37 9.01
CA THR A 82 4.15 3.09 9.48
C THR A 82 5.00 2.42 8.40
N ALA A 83 4.52 2.38 7.16
CA ALA A 83 5.24 1.78 6.04
C ALA A 83 6.50 2.59 5.65
N CYS A 84 6.41 3.93 5.66
CA CYS A 84 7.57 4.81 5.46
C CYS A 84 8.66 4.57 6.52
N LEU A 85 8.28 4.45 7.79
CA LEU A 85 9.22 4.14 8.88
C LEU A 85 9.88 2.78 8.68
N ALA A 86 9.15 1.79 8.13
CA ALA A 86 9.66 0.45 7.89
C ALA A 86 10.72 0.36 6.78
N PHE A 87 10.79 1.34 5.87
CA PHE A 87 11.71 1.35 4.72
C PHE A 87 13.15 0.92 5.07
N ARG A 88 13.68 1.47 6.16
CA ARG A 88 15.08 1.26 6.59
C ARG A 88 15.23 0.30 7.77
N ARG A 89 14.14 -0.26 8.29
CA ARG A 89 14.16 -1.12 9.49
C ARG A 89 14.48 -2.56 9.12
N ASP A 90 14.61 -3.39 10.16
CA ASP A 90 14.83 -4.82 10.04
C ASP A 90 13.55 -5.55 9.57
N LEU A 91 13.70 -6.82 9.23
CA LEU A 91 12.62 -7.62 8.64
C LEU A 91 11.46 -7.87 9.61
N SER A 92 11.68 -7.79 10.93
CA SER A 92 10.60 -7.96 11.93
C SER A 92 9.71 -6.73 11.96
N PHE A 93 10.29 -5.53 11.97
CA PHE A 93 9.51 -4.29 11.84
C PHE A 93 8.82 -4.19 10.48
N GLN A 94 9.53 -4.56 9.40
CA GLN A 94 8.92 -4.63 8.06
C GLN A 94 7.73 -5.58 8.03
N ALA A 95 7.80 -6.72 8.73
CA ALA A 95 6.68 -7.64 8.82
C ALA A 95 5.45 -7.03 9.50
N ALA A 96 5.65 -6.24 10.56
CA ALA A 96 4.54 -5.54 11.22
C ALA A 96 3.88 -4.53 10.26
N ALA A 97 4.68 -3.76 9.52
CA ALA A 97 4.16 -2.82 8.52
C ALA A 97 3.43 -3.53 7.37
N VAL A 98 3.97 -4.65 6.87
CA VAL A 98 3.29 -5.48 5.86
C VAL A 98 1.96 -6.01 6.39
N CYS A 99 1.90 -6.43 7.65
CA CYS A 99 0.67 -6.94 8.26
C CYS A 99 -0.44 -5.87 8.27
N VAL A 100 -0.12 -4.65 8.75
CA VAL A 100 -1.05 -3.52 8.77
C VAL A 100 -1.51 -3.18 7.35
N ALA A 101 -0.58 -2.99 6.42
CA ALA A 101 -0.90 -2.66 5.03
C ALA A 101 -1.74 -3.74 4.35
N ALA A 102 -1.45 -5.02 4.60
CA ALA A 102 -2.21 -6.13 4.01
C ALA A 102 -3.65 -6.19 4.53
N ILE A 103 -3.87 -6.01 5.83
CA ILE A 103 -5.21 -6.01 6.41
C ILE A 103 -6.04 -4.87 5.83
N SER A 104 -5.48 -3.65 5.80
CA SER A 104 -6.18 -2.47 5.27
C SER A 104 -6.45 -2.61 3.78
N LEU A 105 -5.42 -2.74 2.94
CA LEU A 105 -5.56 -2.73 1.49
C LEU A 105 -6.43 -3.90 0.98
N ILE A 106 -6.21 -5.12 1.46
CA ILE A 106 -7.07 -6.26 1.06
C ILE A 106 -8.50 -6.08 1.59
N GLY A 107 -8.66 -5.45 2.75
CA GLY A 107 -9.95 -5.06 3.30
C GLY A 107 -10.68 -4.07 2.40
N ASP A 108 -9.98 -3.04 1.91
CA ASP A 108 -10.51 -2.05 0.98
C ASP A 108 -10.88 -2.69 -0.36
N ALA A 109 -10.05 -3.58 -0.90
CA ALA A 109 -10.37 -4.36 -2.09
C ALA A 109 -11.67 -5.19 -1.91
N ALA A 110 -11.85 -5.84 -0.75
CA ALA A 110 -13.08 -6.55 -0.44
C ALA A 110 -14.28 -5.59 -0.32
N GLY A 111 -14.07 -4.41 0.26
CA GLY A 111 -15.03 -3.31 0.30
C GLY A 111 -15.46 -2.87 -1.09
N HIS A 112 -14.50 -2.64 -1.99
CA HIS A 112 -14.71 -2.29 -3.39
C HIS A 112 -15.56 -3.33 -4.11
N VAL A 113 -15.25 -4.63 -3.96
CA VAL A 113 -16.06 -5.73 -4.52
C VAL A 113 -17.49 -5.68 -4.00
N ARG A 114 -17.68 -5.52 -2.69
CA ARG A 114 -19.01 -5.40 -2.09
C ARG A 114 -19.77 -4.21 -2.66
N GLN A 115 -19.11 -3.06 -2.81
CA GLN A 115 -19.72 -1.84 -3.37
C GLN A 115 -20.09 -2.01 -4.86
N MET A 116 -19.26 -2.68 -5.65
CA MET A 116 -19.58 -3.03 -7.03
C MET A 116 -20.82 -3.92 -7.11
N MET A 117 -20.90 -4.94 -6.25
CA MET A 117 -22.01 -5.90 -6.26
C MET A 117 -23.33 -5.33 -5.73
N VAL A 118 -23.28 -4.56 -4.64
CA VAL A 118 -24.47 -4.10 -3.92
C VAL A 118 -24.98 -2.75 -4.42
N ALA A 119 -24.07 -1.82 -4.70
CA ALA A 119 -24.40 -0.45 -5.07
C ALA A 119 -24.19 -0.16 -6.57
N GLY A 120 -23.66 -1.10 -7.35
CA GLY A 120 -23.31 -0.86 -8.75
C GLY A 120 -22.25 0.23 -8.91
N ASN A 121 -21.42 0.47 -7.88
CA ASN A 121 -20.43 1.53 -7.90
C ASN A 121 -19.21 1.09 -8.72
N PHE A 122 -19.15 1.48 -9.98
CA PHE A 122 -18.00 1.27 -10.87
C PHE A 122 -17.22 2.56 -11.12
N ALA A 123 -17.29 3.52 -10.20
CA ALA A 123 -16.49 4.74 -10.29
C ALA A 123 -14.99 4.42 -10.41
N PRO A 124 -14.19 5.26 -11.08
CA PRO A 124 -12.77 4.99 -11.30
C PRO A 124 -11.96 4.75 -10.02
N GLY A 125 -12.30 5.44 -8.93
CA GLY A 125 -11.67 5.22 -7.62
C GLY A 125 -12.11 3.95 -6.90
N ASN A 126 -13.23 3.33 -7.29
CA ASN A 126 -13.76 2.11 -6.68
C ASN A 126 -13.44 0.84 -7.47
N ALA A 127 -13.42 0.91 -8.80
CA ALA A 127 -13.24 -0.26 -9.69
C ALA A 127 -12.05 -0.13 -10.64
N GLY A 128 -11.24 0.93 -10.49
CA GLY A 128 -10.09 1.21 -11.34
C GLY A 128 -8.77 0.86 -10.67
N ILE A 129 -7.76 1.70 -10.89
CA ILE A 129 -6.36 1.44 -10.48
C ILE A 129 -6.23 1.18 -8.98
N ILE A 130 -6.98 1.91 -8.14
CA ILE A 130 -6.95 1.75 -6.68
C ILE A 130 -7.25 0.29 -6.31
N PHE A 131 -8.43 -0.22 -6.72
CA PHE A 131 -8.85 -1.60 -6.49
C PHE A 131 -7.80 -2.66 -6.88
N TYR A 132 -7.16 -2.53 -8.05
CA TYR A 132 -6.15 -3.50 -8.47
C TYR A 132 -4.86 -3.40 -7.63
N MET A 133 -4.48 -2.19 -7.24
CA MET A 133 -3.29 -1.95 -6.42
C MET A 133 -3.49 -2.41 -4.97
N ASP A 134 -4.69 -2.28 -4.44
CA ASP A 134 -5.11 -2.79 -3.13
C ASP A 134 -4.98 -4.31 -3.01
N ILE A 135 -5.00 -5.02 -4.13
CA ILE A 135 -4.74 -6.46 -4.19
C ILE A 135 -3.25 -6.72 -4.44
N PHE A 136 -2.71 -6.13 -5.50
CA PHE A 136 -1.39 -6.50 -6.01
C PHE A 136 -0.24 -6.12 -5.06
N VAL A 137 -0.25 -4.89 -4.53
CA VAL A 137 0.84 -4.35 -3.70
C VAL A 137 1.01 -5.12 -2.38
N PRO A 138 -0.04 -5.37 -1.58
CA PRO A 138 0.14 -6.13 -0.33
C PRO A 138 0.50 -7.59 -0.60
N LEU A 139 -0.02 -8.23 -1.65
CA LEU A 139 0.36 -9.59 -2.01
C LEU A 139 1.83 -9.69 -2.42
N LEU A 140 2.34 -8.72 -3.17
CA LEU A 140 3.77 -8.61 -3.49
C LEU A 140 4.60 -8.47 -2.20
N ALA A 141 4.19 -7.59 -1.29
CA ALA A 141 4.90 -7.36 -0.03
C ALA A 141 4.91 -8.62 0.87
N ILE A 142 3.78 -9.33 0.97
CA ILE A 142 3.66 -10.62 1.67
C ILE A 142 4.61 -11.65 1.03
N GLY A 143 4.57 -11.82 -0.29
CA GLY A 143 5.41 -12.78 -1.00
C GLY A 143 6.90 -12.53 -0.78
N LEU A 144 7.34 -11.27 -0.88
CA LEU A 144 8.73 -10.88 -0.61
C LEU A 144 9.13 -11.13 0.84
N LEU A 145 8.25 -10.81 1.79
CA LEU A 145 8.49 -11.03 3.21
C LEU A 145 8.67 -12.52 3.52
N LEU A 146 7.77 -13.38 3.03
CA LEU A 146 7.83 -14.82 3.22
C LEU A 146 9.10 -15.41 2.59
N TYR A 147 9.44 -14.99 1.38
CA TYR A 147 10.67 -15.38 0.70
C TYR A 147 11.92 -15.03 1.53
N LEU A 148 12.01 -13.79 2.03
CA LEU A 148 13.15 -13.33 2.84
C LEU A 148 13.25 -14.07 4.18
N ARG A 149 12.12 -14.42 4.80
CA ARG A 149 12.10 -15.21 6.04
C ARG A 149 12.61 -16.64 5.79
N ALA A 150 12.13 -17.29 4.73
CA ALA A 150 12.58 -18.63 4.36
C ALA A 150 14.08 -18.66 4.05
N ALA A 151 14.58 -17.69 3.28
CA ALA A 151 16.01 -17.60 2.95
C ALA A 151 16.92 -17.41 4.17
N ARG A 152 16.45 -16.71 5.21
CA ARG A 152 17.20 -16.57 6.49
C ARG A 152 17.18 -17.83 7.33
N GLY A 153 16.05 -18.54 7.37
CA GLY A 153 15.92 -19.80 8.10
C GLY A 153 16.85 -20.90 7.54
N SER A 154 17.02 -20.94 6.22
CA SER A 154 17.95 -21.88 5.56
C SER A 154 19.43 -21.57 5.79
N ALA A 155 19.77 -20.37 6.29
CA ALA A 155 21.15 -19.92 6.51
C ALA A 155 21.62 -20.02 7.97
N ALA A 156 20.73 -20.36 8.91
CA ALA A 156 21.11 -20.58 10.31
C ALA A 156 21.78 -21.97 10.47
N PRO A 157 22.91 -22.08 11.21
CA PRO A 157 23.48 -23.39 11.52
C PRO A 157 22.46 -24.20 12.35
N ARG A 158 22.27 -25.47 11.99
CA ARG A 158 21.49 -26.42 12.78
C ARG A 158 22.25 -26.84 14.03
#